data_AF-A0A926EBP2-F1
#
_entry.id   AF-A0A926EBP2-F1
#
_cell.length_a   1.000
_cell.length_b   1.000
_cell.length_c   1.000
_cell.angle_alpha   90.00
_cell.angle_beta   90.00
_cell.angle_gamma   90.00
#
_symmetry.space_group_name_H-M   'P 1'
#
loop_
_entity.id
_entity.type
_entity.pdbx_description
1 polymer ?
#
loop_
_entity_poly.entity_id
_entity_poly.type
_entity_poly.pdbx_seq_one_letter_code
_entity_poly.pdbx_strand_id
1 'polypeptide(L)'
;MTSKNDLLRQIQQFNFAMIELALYLDNQPDCQNALAMYARVRMEYLRVRKEYEDRYGPLSYDGIDTAGNGWSWLDGPWPWEGEE
;
A
#
# COMPACT_ATOMS: atom_id res chain seq x y z
N MET A 1 -2.55 16.81 10.24
CA MET A 1 -2.14 15.39 10.25
C MET A 1 -3.09 14.64 9.33
N THR A 2 -2.58 13.83 8.40
CA THR A 2 -3.39 12.97 7.52
C THR A 2 -4.06 11.89 8.36
N SER A 3 -5.38 11.70 8.23
CA SER A 3 -6.10 10.69 9.03
C SER A 3 -5.78 9.26 8.57
N LYS A 4 -6.06 8.26 9.41
CA LYS A 4 -5.97 6.83 9.06
C LYS A 4 -6.70 6.54 7.75
N ASN A 5 -7.94 7.01 7.62
CA ASN A 5 -8.78 6.83 6.43
C ASN A 5 -8.25 7.56 5.20
N ASP A 6 -7.62 8.73 5.36
CA ASP A 6 -6.98 9.43 4.25
C ASP A 6 -5.74 8.69 3.71
N LEU A 7 -4.93 8.10 4.59
CA LEU A 7 -3.80 7.27 4.19
C LEU A 7 -4.29 5.98 3.52
N LEU A 8 -5.29 5.31 4.09
CA LEU A 8 -5.89 4.10 3.50
C LEU A 8 -6.45 4.38 2.10
N ARG A 9 -7.17 5.50 1.94
CA ARG A 9 -7.71 5.94 0.64
C ARG A 9 -6.60 6.22 -0.38
N GLN A 10 -5.50 6.86 0.03
CA GLN A 10 -4.36 7.09 -0.86
C GLN A 10 -3.71 5.77 -1.30
N ILE A 11 -3.53 4.82 -0.37
CA ILE A 11 -3.02 3.48 -0.68
C ILE A 11 -3.91 2.79 -1.72
N GLN A 12 -5.23 2.84 -1.55
CA GLN A 12 -6.19 2.28 -2.50
C GLN A 12 -6.10 2.94 -3.88
N GLN A 13 -5.97 4.28 -3.93
CA GLN A 13 -5.83 5.02 -5.20
C GLN A 13 -4.55 4.64 -5.94
N PHE A 14 -3.42 4.58 -5.24
CA PHE A 14 -2.16 4.16 -5.87
C PHE A 14 -2.18 2.70 -6.30
N ASN A 15 -2.79 1.81 -5.50
CA ASN A 15 -2.96 0.40 -5.88
C ASN A 15 -3.82 0.26 -7.15
N PHE A 16 -4.94 0.98 -7.23
CA PHE A 16 -5.77 1.02 -8.43
C PHE A 16 -4.96 1.49 -9.66
N ALA A 17 -4.23 2.60 -9.52
CA ALA A 17 -3.41 3.12 -10.62
C ALA A 17 -2.31 2.14 -11.07
N MET A 18 -1.70 1.39 -10.14
CA MET A 18 -0.75 0.33 -10.48
C MET A 18 -1.40 -0.78 -11.30
N ILE A 19 -2.60 -1.23 -10.91
CA ILE A 19 -3.34 -2.27 -11.62
C ILE A 19 -3.67 -1.81 -13.04
N GLU A 20 -4.23 -0.60 -13.20
CA GLU A 20 -4.56 -0.04 -14.52
C GLU A 20 -3.33 0.06 -15.42
N LEU A 21 -2.20 0.51 -14.87
CA LEU A 21 -0.95 0.61 -15.63
C LEU A 21 -0.37 -0.75 -16.00
N ALA A 22 -0.48 -1.74 -15.13
CA ALA A 22 -0.08 -3.12 -15.45
C ALA A 22 -0.94 -3.68 -16.59
N LEU A 23 -2.27 -3.53 -16.52
CA LEU A 23 -3.18 -3.96 -17.59
C LEU A 23 -2.91 -3.27 -18.93
N TYR A 24 -2.52 -2.00 -18.91
CA TYR A 24 -2.06 -1.31 -20.11
C TYR A 24 -0.76 -1.92 -20.65
N LEU A 25 0.22 -2.14 -19.77
CA LEU A 25 1.53 -2.71 -20.12
C LEU A 25 1.44 -4.15 -20.62
N ASP A 26 0.45 -4.94 -20.20
CA ASP A 26 0.19 -6.28 -20.74
C ASP A 26 -0.02 -6.26 -22.27
N ASN A 27 -0.58 -5.16 -22.78
CA ASN A 27 -0.81 -4.96 -24.21
C ASN A 27 0.32 -4.17 -24.90
N GLN A 28 1.09 -3.37 -24.15
CA GLN A 28 2.11 -2.45 -24.65
C GLN A 28 3.37 -2.47 -23.74
N PRO A 29 4.09 -3.60 -23.66
CA PRO A 29 5.11 -3.82 -22.63
C PRO A 29 6.31 -2.88 -22.73
N ASP A 30 6.64 -2.42 -23.95
CA ASP A 30 7.81 -1.57 -24.20
C ASP A 30 7.51 -0.06 -24.08
N CYS A 31 6.28 0.32 -23.69
CA CYS A 31 5.88 1.71 -23.55
C CYS A 31 6.61 2.39 -22.38
N GLN A 32 7.72 3.08 -22.69
CA GLN A 32 8.60 3.71 -21.70
C GLN A 32 7.87 4.71 -20.80
N ASN A 33 6.87 5.42 -21.32
CA ASN A 33 6.07 6.35 -20.53
C ASN A 33 5.22 5.61 -19.48
N ALA A 34 4.59 4.50 -19.86
CA ALA A 34 3.78 3.70 -18.94
C ALA A 34 4.67 3.00 -17.87
N LEU A 35 5.85 2.51 -18.27
CA LEU A 35 6.84 1.95 -17.34
C LEU A 35 7.31 2.99 -16.32
N ALA A 36 7.68 4.19 -16.78
CA ALA A 36 8.11 5.28 -15.89
C ALA A 36 6.98 5.71 -14.94
N MET A 37 5.74 5.77 -15.44
CA MET A 37 4.58 6.11 -14.61
C MET A 37 4.29 5.02 -13.58
N TYR A 38 4.34 3.74 -13.97
CA TYR A 38 4.18 2.60 -13.05
C TYR A 38 5.23 2.64 -11.94
N ALA A 39 6.51 2.85 -12.28
CA ALA A 39 7.58 2.94 -11.31
C ALA A 39 7.35 4.09 -10.30
N ARG A 40 6.90 5.26 -10.77
CA ARG A 40 6.57 6.40 -9.91
C ARG A 40 5.39 6.09 -8.98
N VAL A 41 4.29 5.55 -9.51
CA VAL A 41 3.10 5.19 -8.72
C VAL A 41 3.47 4.14 -7.67
N ARG A 42 4.26 3.12 -8.04
CA ARG A 42 4.74 2.10 -7.11
C ARG A 42 5.58 2.69 -5.97
N MET A 43 6.43 3.66 -6.26
CA MET A 43 7.22 4.35 -5.24
C MET A 43 6.32 5.09 -4.23
N GLU A 44 5.32 5.84 -4.71
CA GLU A 44 4.37 6.53 -3.84
C GLU A 44 3.50 5.55 -3.04
N TYR A 45 3.04 4.46 -3.66
CA TYR A 45 2.32 3.38 -2.98
C TYR A 45 3.11 2.86 -1.78
N LEU A 46 4.38 2.49 -1.98
CA LEU A 46 5.24 1.97 -0.91
C LEU A 46 5.49 3.02 0.18
N ARG A 47 5.67 4.29 -0.19
CA ARG A 47 5.88 5.39 0.76
C ARG A 47 4.65 5.58 1.66
N VAL A 48 3.45 5.67 1.09
CA VAL A 48 2.22 5.89 1.86
C VAL A 48 1.84 4.64 2.65
N ARG A 49 2.04 3.45 2.08
CA ARG A 49 1.86 2.19 2.81
C ARG A 49 2.75 2.12 4.04
N LYS A 50 4.05 2.45 3.90
CA LYS A 50 4.97 2.51 5.04
C LYS A 50 4.51 3.53 6.09
N GLU A 51 4.09 4.73 5.67
CA GLU A 51 3.59 5.75 6.60
C GLU A 51 2.35 5.27 7.38
N TYR A 52 1.46 4.52 6.73
CA TYR A 52 0.32 3.90 7.40
C TYR A 52 0.79 2.82 8.39
N GLU A 53 1.63 1.89 7.94
CA GLU A 53 2.07 0.74 8.75
C GLU A 53 2.87 1.17 9.98
N ASP A 54 3.72 2.19 9.85
CA ASP A 54 4.48 2.77 10.97
C ASP A 54 3.57 3.41 12.05
N ARG A 55 2.33 3.80 11.69
CA ARG A 55 1.39 4.48 12.61
C ARG A 55 0.26 3.60 13.13
N TYR A 56 -0.21 2.67 12.31
CA TYR A 56 -1.45 1.93 12.55
C TYR A 56 -1.27 0.41 12.48
N GLY A 57 -0.05 -0.08 12.23
CA GLY A 57 0.25 -1.50 12.13
C GLY A 57 0.17 -2.06 10.71
N PRO A 58 0.60 -3.31 10.52
CA PRO A 58 0.75 -3.94 9.21
C PRO A 58 -0.59 -4.06 8.46
N LEU A 59 -0.59 -3.73 7.17
CA LEU A 59 -1.79 -3.91 6.32
C LEU A 59 -1.91 -5.34 5.77
N SER A 60 -0.80 -6.05 5.70
CA SER A 60 -0.68 -7.41 5.20
C SER A 60 0.48 -8.12 5.87
N TYR A 61 0.52 -9.45 5.76
CA TYR A 61 1.54 -10.27 6.41
C TYR A 61 2.98 -9.90 6.05
N ASP A 62 3.22 -9.37 4.84
CA ASP A 62 4.53 -8.90 4.38
C ASP A 62 4.96 -7.56 4.99
N GLY A 63 4.06 -6.82 5.64
CA GLY A 63 4.36 -5.60 6.38
C GLY A 63 4.73 -5.82 7.85
N ILE A 64 4.73 -7.08 8.32
CA ILE A 64 5.02 -7.41 9.73
C ILE A 64 6.50 -7.18 10.02
N ASP A 65 6.78 -6.33 11.01
CA ASP A 65 8.12 -6.17 11.57
C ASP A 65 8.47 -7.36 12.46
N THR A 66 9.34 -8.24 11.96
CA THR A 66 9.83 -9.42 12.70
C THR A 66 11.06 -9.13 13.56
N ALA A 67 11.66 -7.95 13.43
CA ALA A 67 12.80 -7.52 14.25
C ALA A 67 12.35 -6.86 15.57
N GLY A 68 11.07 -6.48 15.67
CA GLY A 68 10.46 -5.91 16.87
C GLY A 68 10.12 -6.93 17.96
N ASN A 69 9.29 -6.51 18.92
CA ASN A 69 8.99 -7.26 20.15
C ASN A 69 7.89 -8.34 19.99
N GLY A 70 7.63 -8.87 18.80
CA GLY A 70 6.65 -9.95 18.62
C GLY A 70 5.90 -9.95 17.29
N TRP A 71 4.77 -10.67 17.26
CA TRP A 71 3.93 -10.82 16.08
C TRP A 71 2.87 -9.70 16.02
N SER A 72 3.26 -8.54 15.47
CA SER A 72 2.45 -7.31 15.49
C SER A 72 1.13 -7.37 14.71
N TRP A 73 0.89 -8.46 13.97
CA TRP A 73 -0.39 -8.74 13.31
C TRP A 73 -1.57 -8.84 14.30
N LEU A 74 -1.31 -9.19 15.56
CA LEU A 74 -2.35 -9.32 16.59
C LEU A 74 -2.59 -8.02 17.37
N ASP A 75 -1.80 -6.97 17.13
CA ASP A 75 -1.81 -5.75 17.94
C ASP A 75 -2.91 -4.75 17.53
N GLY A 76 -3.61 -5.00 16.43
CA GLY A 76 -4.67 -4.14 15.89
C GLY A 76 -5.99 -4.87 15.70
N PRO A 77 -7.11 -4.13 15.61
CA PRO A 77 -8.40 -4.72 15.30
C PRO A 77 -8.32 -5.41 13.94
N TRP A 78 -8.88 -6.61 13.86
CA TRP A 78 -8.89 -7.36 12.63
C TRP A 78 -9.71 -6.61 11.58
N PRO A 79 -9.39 -6.73 10.28
CA PRO A 79 -10.10 -6.01 9.22
C PRO A 79 -11.63 -6.21 9.20
N TRP A 80 -12.14 -7.26 9.85
CA TRP A 80 -13.57 -7.58 9.99
C TRP A 80 -14.19 -7.22 11.34
N GLU A 81 -13.41 -6.71 12.30
CA GLU A 81 -13.94 -6.25 13.59
C GLU A 81 -14.62 -4.88 13.50
N GLY A 82 -14.35 -4.12 12.43
CA GLY A 82 -14.86 -2.76 12.27
C GLY A 82 -14.06 -1.72 13.07
N GLU A 83 -14.39 -0.44 12.92
CA GLU A 83 -13.90 0.61 13.81
C GLU A 83 -14.94 0.78 14.93
N GLU A 84 -14.58 0.59 16.20
CA GLU A 84 -15.40 1.01 17.35
C GLU A 84 -15.48 2.54 17.46
#